data_AF-A0A970IM96-F1
#
_entry.id   AF-A0A970IM96-F1
#
_cell.length_a   1.000
_cell.length_b   1.000
_cell.length_c   1.000
_cell.angle_alpha   90.00
_cell.angle_beta   90.00
_cell.angle_gamma   90.00
#
_symmetry.space_group_name_H-M   'P 1'
#
loop_
_entity.id
_entity.type
_entity.pdbx_description
1 polymer ?
#
loop_
_entity_poly.entity_id
_entity_poly.type
_entity_poly.pdbx_seq_one_letter_code
_entity_poly.pdbx_strand_id
1 'polypeptide(L)' 'VAREEAAIIGDRMDTDIISGIESELDTVLVLSGVTSRDAIREFPYTPKYILDGVGAIVEGL' A
#
# COMPACT_ATOMS: atom_id res chain seq x y z
N VAL A 1 -6.99 -3.66 17.94
CA VAL A 1 -7.56 -2.88 16.84
C VAL A 1 -8.34 -3.84 15.97
N ALA A 2 -9.56 -3.51 15.59
CA ALA A 2 -10.28 -4.35 14.64
C ALA A 2 -9.57 -4.28 13.27
N ARG A 3 -9.71 -5.32 12.45
CA ARG A 3 -9.08 -5.36 11.12
C ARG A 3 -9.55 -4.18 10.26
N GLU A 4 -10.82 -3.82 10.40
CA GLU A 4 -11.47 -2.70 9.72
C GLU A 4 -10.91 -1.32 10.15
N GLU A 5 -10.17 -1.27 11.26
CA GLU A 5 -9.54 -0.08 11.80
C GLU A 5 -8.02 -0.07 11.56
N ALA A 6 -7.51 -1.01 10.77
CA ALA A 6 -6.10 -1.18 10.49
C ALA A 6 -5.81 -1.22 8.98
N ALA A 7 -4.64 -0.74 8.60
CA ALA A 7 -4.15 -0.77 7.22
C ALA A 7 -2.66 -1.11 7.21
N ILE A 8 -2.20 -1.78 6.14
CA ILE A 8 -0.77 -1.96 5.85
C ILE A 8 -0.31 -0.85 4.92
N ILE A 9 0.75 -0.17 5.33
CA ILE A 9 1.45 0.85 4.53
C ILE A 9 2.84 0.32 4.21
N GLY A 10 3.22 0.34 2.95
CA GLY A 10 4.53 -0.13 2.51
C GLY A 10 4.91 0.35 1.12
N ASP A 11 6.13 0.06 0.70
CA ASP A 11 6.71 0.52 -0.56
C ASP A 11 6.98 -0.64 -1.54
N ARG A 12 6.75 -1.88 -1.13
CA ARG A 12 7.00 -3.08 -1.93
C ARG A 12 5.71 -3.85 -2.21
N MET A 13 5.44 -4.09 -3.48
CA MET A 13 4.30 -4.92 -3.92
C MET A 13 4.43 -6.37 -3.45
N ASP A 14 5.63 -6.96 -3.61
CA ASP A 14 5.96 -8.36 -3.36
C ASP A 14 6.06 -8.75 -1.88
N THR A 15 6.01 -7.78 -0.97
CA THR A 15 5.99 -8.04 0.48
C THR A 15 4.82 -7.37 1.16
N ASP A 16 4.74 -6.04 1.12
CA ASP A 16 3.85 -5.29 1.99
C ASP A 16 2.40 -5.37 1.48
N ILE A 17 2.23 -5.16 0.18
CA ILE A 17 0.90 -5.15 -0.43
C ILE A 17 0.30 -6.55 -0.46
N ILE A 18 1.07 -7.56 -0.85
CA ILE A 18 0.59 -8.95 -0.80
C ILE A 18 0.28 -9.38 0.63
N SER A 19 1.12 -9.03 1.62
CA SER A 19 0.84 -9.36 3.03
C SER A 19 -0.43 -8.69 3.54
N GLY A 20 -0.72 -7.45 3.12
CA GLY A 20 -1.94 -6.76 3.53
C GLY A 20 -3.19 -7.39 2.92
N ILE A 21 -3.14 -7.76 1.64
CA ILE A 21 -4.22 -8.46 0.96
C ILE A 21 -4.50 -9.82 1.62
N GLU A 22 -3.47 -10.63 1.87
CA GLU A 22 -3.60 -11.94 2.52
C GLU A 22 -4.09 -11.84 3.98
N SER A 23 -3.87 -10.68 4.62
CA SER A 23 -4.38 -10.39 5.96
C SER A 23 -5.76 -9.71 5.94
N GLU A 24 -6.35 -9.53 4.76
CA GLU A 24 -7.61 -8.82 4.53
C GLU A 24 -7.61 -7.37 5.08
N LEU A 25 -6.45 -6.74 5.13
CA LEU A 25 -6.26 -5.34 5.54
C LEU A 25 -6.27 -4.42 4.32
N ASP A 26 -6.71 -3.18 4.54
CA ASP A 26 -6.54 -2.12 3.55
C ASP A 26 -5.05 -1.90 3.28
N THR A 27 -4.68 -1.71 2.00
CA THR A 27 -3.29 -1.56 1.59
C THR A 27 -3.02 -0.17 1.02
N VAL A 28 -1.93 0.44 1.46
CA VAL A 28 -1.44 1.74 1.01
C VAL A 28 -0.02 1.55 0.48
N LEU A 29 0.15 1.67 -0.82
CA LEU A 29 1.47 1.73 -1.44
C LEU A 29 1.99 3.16 -1.39
N VAL A 30 3.19 3.37 -0.84
CA VAL A 30 3.91 4.64 -0.91
C VAL A 30 5.02 4.58 -1.96
N LEU A 31 5.09 5.59 -2.82
CA LEU A 31 6.04 5.66 -3.94
C LEU A 31 7.38 6.30 -3.56
N SER A 32 7.58 6.61 -2.29
CA SER A 32 8.83 7.14 -1.75
C SER A 32 9.93 6.08 -1.59
N GLY A 33 9.62 4.79 -1.84
CA GLY A 33 10.54 3.67 -1.68
C GLY A 33 10.81 2.92 -2.98
N VAL A 34 10.71 1.59 -2.93
CA VAL A 34 11.19 0.67 -3.98
C VAL A 34 10.28 0.59 -5.21
N THR A 35 8.96 0.46 -5.02
CA THR A 35 8.04 0.27 -6.16
C THR A 35 7.79 1.60 -6.88
N SER A 36 7.97 1.61 -8.20
CA SER A 36 7.58 2.72 -9.07
C SER A 36 6.16 2.55 -9.62
N ARG A 37 5.55 3.64 -10.10
CA ARG A 37 4.19 3.60 -10.68
C ARG A 37 4.07 2.63 -11.87
N ASP A 38 5.12 2.51 -12.68
CA ASP A 38 5.12 1.62 -13.84
C ASP A 38 5.20 0.14 -13.41
N ALA A 39 6.01 -0.16 -12.38
CA ALA A 39 6.20 -1.52 -11.87
C ALA A 39 4.91 -2.11 -11.27
N ILE A 40 3.97 -1.28 -10.81
CA ILE A 40 2.67 -1.75 -10.27
C ILE A 40 1.93 -2.63 -11.29
N ARG A 41 2.05 -2.32 -12.59
CA ARG A 41 1.37 -3.05 -13.67
C ARG A 41 1.90 -4.45 -13.91
N GLU A 42 3.04 -4.80 -13.32
CA GLU A 42 3.66 -6.12 -13.44
C GLU A 42 3.05 -7.14 -12.46
N PHE A 43 2.25 -6.68 -11.49
CA PHE A 43 1.63 -7.52 -10.47
C PHE A 43 0.17 -7.83 -10.81
N PRO A 44 -0.32 -9.05 -10.51
CA PRO A 44 -1.70 -9.44 -10.76
C PRO A 44 -2.69 -8.93 -9.69
N TYR A 45 -2.23 -8.06 -8.80
CA TYR A 45 -3.02 -7.44 -7.72
C TYR A 45 -2.67 -5.96 -7.62
N THR A 46 -3.54 -5.17 -6.99
CA THR A 46 -3.40 -3.72 -6.90
C THR A 46 -3.61 -3.26 -5.46
N PRO A 47 -2.76 -2.36 -4.93
CA PRO A 47 -3.00 -1.77 -3.63
C PRO A 47 -4.29 -0.94 -3.63
N LYS A 48 -4.95 -0.82 -2.48
CA LYS A 48 -6.19 -0.02 -2.38
C LYS A 48 -5.93 1.47 -2.59
N TYR A 49 -4.81 1.96 -2.06
CA TYR A 49 -4.38 3.36 -2.18
C TYR A 49 -2.93 3.45 -2.66
N ILE A 50 -2.63 4.49 -3.43
CA ILE A 50 -1.27 4.80 -3.89
C ILE A 50 -0.98 6.26 -3.54
N LEU A 51 0.06 6.50 -2.74
CA LEU A 51 0.46 7.82 -2.27
C LEU A 51 1.92 8.10 -2.64
N ASP A 52 2.30 9.36 -2.79
CA ASP A 52 3.69 9.70 -3.09
C ASP A 52 4.64 9.46 -1.90
N GLY A 53 4.12 9.43 -0.67
CA GLY A 53 4.86 9.14 0.56
C GLY A 53 3.95 9.15 1.78
N VAL A 54 4.48 8.76 2.94
CA VAL A 54 3.71 8.72 4.20
C VAL A 54 3.18 10.09 4.64
N GLY A 55 3.84 11.19 4.24
CA GLY A 55 3.37 12.55 4.53
C GLY A 55 2.00 12.87 3.92
N ALA A 56 1.69 12.28 2.76
CA ALA A 56 0.40 12.48 2.08
C ALA A 56 -0.78 11.85 2.84
N ILE A 57 -0.52 10.99 3.83
CA ILE A 57 -1.58 10.42 4.69
C ILE A 57 -2.24 11.52 5.51
N VAL A 58 -1.44 12.46 6.03
CA VAL A 58 -1.94 13.53 6.91
C VAL A 58 -2.67 14.61 6.11
N GLU A 59 -2.34 14.79 4.84
CA GLU A 59 -3.02 15.78 3.96
C GLU A 59 -4.46 15.39 3.61
N GLY A 60 -4.81 14.10 3.73
CA GLY A 60 -6.15 13.57 3.47
C GLY A 60 -7.00 13.34 4.72
N LEU A 61 -6.46 13.62 5.92
CA LEU A 61 -7.17 13.57 7.21
C LEU A 61 -7.70 14.96 7.58
#